data_AF-A0A1R1XR04-F1
#
_entry.id   AF-A0A1R1XR04-F1
#
_cell.length_a   1.000
_cell.length_b   1.000
_cell.length_c   1.000
_cell.angle_alpha   90.00
_cell.angle_beta   90.00
_cell.angle_gamma   90.00
#
_symmetry.space_group_name_H-M   'P 1'
#
loop_
_entity.id
_entity.type
_entity.pdbx_description
1 polymer ?
#
loop_
_entity_poly.entity_id
_entity_poly.type
_entity_poly.pdbx_seq_one_letter_code
_entity_poly.pdbx_strand_id
1 'polypeptide(L)'
;MPLGRLPQLNETNPDGSKFSLVESTAIERYLSRKFGLLPSDNQSVAILESYALQISDSYEAFIYHATKARTAESNAAMEEQLKFLFEKHEKILAANPSGHYHGNSITYPDVVLYTLYNQAKVSNNASLFNESECPNIMKLVTSMDSNEKIAKGIATVA
;
A
#
# COMPACT_ATOMS: atom_id res chain seq x y z
N MET A 1 11.66 21.11 -11.62
CA MET A 1 10.95 19.82 -11.61
C MET A 1 11.55 18.95 -12.70
N PRO A 2 12.37 17.93 -12.39
CA PRO A 2 12.86 16.99 -13.39
C PRO A 2 11.69 16.28 -14.06
N LEU A 3 11.77 16.13 -15.38
CA LEU A 3 10.74 15.52 -16.24
C LEU A 3 9.32 16.11 -16.13
N GLY A 4 9.16 17.25 -15.46
CA GLY A 4 7.89 17.97 -15.43
C GLY A 4 6.78 17.34 -14.57
N ARG A 5 7.08 16.34 -13.73
CA ARG A 5 6.07 15.62 -12.92
C ARG A 5 6.52 15.40 -11.46
N LEU A 6 5.54 15.21 -10.59
CA LEU A 6 5.69 14.78 -9.19
C LEU A 6 4.98 13.43 -8.97
N PRO A 7 5.35 12.64 -7.94
CA PRO A 7 6.35 12.93 -6.90
C PRO A 7 7.80 12.74 -7.34
N GLN A 8 8.73 13.33 -6.57
CA GLN A 8 10.18 13.25 -6.76
C GLN A 8 10.87 13.05 -5.41
N LEU A 9 11.72 12.02 -5.32
CA LEU A 9 12.66 11.82 -4.21
C LEU A 9 14.00 12.49 -4.56
N ASN A 10 14.56 13.24 -3.61
CA ASN A 10 15.90 13.81 -3.70
C ASN A 10 16.70 13.40 -2.48
N GLU A 11 17.88 12.83 -2.69
CA GLU A 11 18.81 12.47 -1.62
C GLU A 11 20.15 13.17 -1.82
N THR A 12 20.78 13.55 -0.71
CA THR A 12 22.17 13.97 -0.66
C THR A 12 22.93 12.92 0.14
N ASN A 13 23.85 12.24 -0.51
CA ASN A 13 24.68 11.22 0.10
C ASN A 13 25.72 11.85 1.06
N PRO A 14 26.31 11.06 1.98
CA PRO A 14 27.34 11.58 2.89
C PRO A 14 28.56 12.20 2.21
N ASP A 15 28.86 11.77 0.98
CA ASP A 15 29.94 12.32 0.14
C ASP A 15 29.55 13.60 -0.62
N GLY A 16 28.32 14.09 -0.43
CA GLY A 16 27.78 15.27 -1.10
C GLY A 16 27.20 14.99 -2.49
N SER A 17 27.32 13.77 -3.02
CA SER A 17 26.69 13.40 -4.29
C SER A 17 25.16 13.43 -4.17
N LYS A 18 24.49 13.77 -5.27
CA LYS A 18 23.03 13.92 -5.31
C LYS A 18 22.39 12.80 -6.11
N PHE A 19 21.32 12.22 -5.57
CA PHE A 19 20.48 11.23 -6.24
C PHE A 19 19.06 11.79 -6.39
N SER A 20 18.44 11.57 -7.54
CA SER A 20 17.07 12.01 -7.83
C SER A 20 16.30 10.92 -8.55
N LEU A 21 15.07 10.67 -8.09
CA LEU A 21 14.18 9.64 -8.62
C LEU A 21 12.76 10.20 -8.71
N VAL A 22 12.07 9.91 -9.81
CA VAL A 22 10.66 10.25 -10.05
C VAL A 22 9.83 8.96 -10.19
N GLU A 23 8.51 9.11 -10.28
CA GLU A 23 7.50 8.03 -10.28
C GLU A 23 7.30 7.40 -8.89
N SER A 24 6.09 7.50 -8.35
CA SER A 24 5.76 7.06 -6.98
C SER A 24 6.15 5.62 -6.73
N THR A 25 5.76 4.70 -7.61
CA THR A 25 6.05 3.26 -7.46
C THR A 25 7.55 2.96 -7.50
N ALA A 26 8.33 3.69 -8.31
CA ALA A 26 9.78 3.51 -8.35
C ALA A 26 10.42 4.01 -7.04
N ILE A 27 9.96 5.15 -6.53
CA ILE A 27 10.39 5.71 -5.24
C ILE A 27 10.06 4.75 -4.09
N GLU A 28 8.83 4.26 -4.01
CA GLU A 28 8.39 3.28 -3.01
C GLU A 28 9.27 2.04 -3.02
N ARG A 29 9.46 1.42 -4.19
CA ARG A 29 10.31 0.23 -4.36
C ARG A 29 11.77 0.45 -3.96
N TYR A 30 12.31 1.62 -4.27
CA TYR A 30 13.66 2.01 -3.87
C TYR A 30 13.76 2.11 -2.34
N LEU A 31 12.83 2.83 -1.70
CA LEU A 31 12.81 3.00 -0.25
C LEU A 31 12.53 1.67 0.47
N SER A 32 11.64 0.83 -0.05
CA SER A 32 11.34 -0.48 0.52
C SER A 32 12.57 -1.40 0.52
N ARG A 33 13.39 -1.38 -0.54
CA ARG A 33 14.68 -2.11 -0.54
C ARG A 33 15.67 -1.49 0.44
N LYS A 34 15.81 -0.16 0.42
CA LYS A 34 16.75 0.58 1.27
C LYS A 34 16.51 0.39 2.76
N PHE A 35 15.25 0.28 3.17
CA PHE A 35 14.85 0.17 4.58
C PHE A 35 14.37 -1.24 4.99
N GLY A 36 14.57 -2.26 4.15
CA GLY A 36 14.28 -3.65 4.50
C GLY A 36 12.79 -4.02 4.59
N LEU A 37 11.92 -3.28 3.89
CA LEU A 37 10.51 -3.64 3.70
C LEU A 37 10.31 -4.66 2.56
N LEU A 38 11.38 -5.00 1.85
CA LEU A 38 11.43 -6.12 0.93
C LEU A 38 12.59 -7.04 1.34
N PRO A 39 12.43 -8.38 1.25
CA PRO A 39 13.51 -9.31 1.49
C PRO A 39 14.61 -9.16 0.43
N SER A 40 15.77 -9.79 0.65
CA SER A 40 16.87 -9.78 -0.33
C SER A 40 16.75 -10.87 -1.39
N ASP A 41 15.97 -11.93 -1.12
CA ASP A 41 15.73 -13.02 -2.06
C ASP A 41 14.85 -12.58 -3.23
N ASN A 42 15.32 -12.84 -4.46
CA ASN A 42 14.68 -12.37 -5.68
C ASN A 42 13.27 -12.95 -5.88
N GLN A 43 13.06 -14.23 -5.54
CA GLN A 43 11.75 -14.86 -5.71
C GLN A 43 10.73 -14.27 -4.73
N SER A 44 11.15 -14.10 -3.48
CA SER A 44 10.33 -13.48 -2.43
C SER A 44 9.98 -12.03 -2.79
N VAL A 45 10.95 -11.25 -3.29
CA VAL A 45 10.69 -9.88 -3.78
C VAL A 45 9.65 -9.88 -4.89
N ALA A 46 9.80 -10.72 -5.90
CA ALA A 46 8.88 -10.77 -7.04
C ALA A 46 7.44 -11.10 -6.60
N ILE A 47 7.28 -12.02 -5.65
CA ILE A 47 5.97 -12.37 -5.08
C ILE A 47 5.35 -11.16 -4.38
N LEU A 48 6.10 -10.51 -3.48
CA LEU A 48 5.60 -9.36 -2.70
C LEU A 48 5.34 -8.12 -3.56
N GLU A 49 6.13 -7.90 -4.61
CA GLU A 49 5.86 -6.86 -5.59
C GLU A 49 4.59 -7.17 -6.39
N SER A 50 4.32 -8.45 -6.71
CA SER A 50 3.05 -8.82 -7.35
C SER A 50 1.84 -8.55 -6.45
N TYR A 51 1.96 -8.82 -5.13
CA TYR A 51 0.91 -8.51 -4.18
C TYR A 51 0.69 -7.01 -4.07
N ALA A 52 1.76 -6.21 -4.00
CA ALA A 52 1.67 -4.76 -3.99
C ALA A 52 0.95 -4.23 -5.23
N LEU A 53 1.28 -4.75 -6.42
CA LEU A 53 0.61 -4.34 -7.67
C LEU A 53 -0.88 -4.69 -7.71
N GLN A 54 -1.26 -5.90 -7.25
CA GLN A 54 -2.68 -6.29 -7.16
C GLN A 54 -3.47 -5.38 -6.21
N ILE A 55 -2.85 -4.95 -5.11
CA ILE A 55 -3.44 -3.97 -4.20
C ILE A 55 -3.52 -2.59 -4.88
N SER A 56 -2.49 -2.20 -5.64
CA SER A 56 -2.48 -0.95 -6.40
C SER A 56 -3.60 -0.88 -7.44
N ASP A 57 -3.94 -1.98 -8.12
CA ASP A 57 -5.08 -2.04 -9.05
C ASP A 57 -6.40 -1.67 -8.33
N SER A 58 -6.59 -2.18 -7.11
CA SER A 58 -7.73 -1.84 -6.26
C SER A 58 -7.71 -0.37 -5.82
N TYR A 59 -6.53 0.15 -5.48
CA TYR A 59 -6.34 1.56 -5.15
C TYR A 59 -6.66 2.49 -6.32
N GLU A 60 -6.19 2.16 -7.52
CA GLU A 60 -6.45 2.94 -8.73
C GLU A 60 -7.94 2.96 -9.07
N ALA A 61 -8.63 1.81 -9.00
CA ALA A 61 -10.07 1.74 -9.21
C ALA A 61 -10.85 2.56 -8.18
N PHE A 62 -10.45 2.48 -6.90
CA PHE A 62 -11.03 3.30 -5.82
C PHE A 62 -10.85 4.80 -6.09
N ILE A 63 -9.62 5.25 -6.36
CA ILE A 63 -9.32 6.66 -6.64
C ILE A 63 -10.07 7.13 -7.89
N TYR A 64 -10.10 6.32 -8.96
CA TYR A 64 -10.79 6.66 -10.19
C TYR A 64 -12.29 6.89 -9.95
N HIS A 65 -12.96 5.99 -9.22
CA HIS A 65 -14.35 6.16 -8.86
C HIS A 65 -14.54 7.40 -7.95
N ALA A 66 -13.78 7.50 -6.86
CA ALA A 66 -13.99 8.52 -5.83
C ALA A 66 -13.68 9.96 -6.31
N THR A 67 -12.70 10.12 -7.22
CA THR A 67 -12.16 11.45 -7.58
C THR A 67 -12.44 11.87 -9.01
N LYS A 68 -12.69 10.93 -9.95
CA LYS A 68 -12.84 11.24 -11.38
C LYS A 68 -14.23 10.94 -11.91
N ALA A 69 -14.66 9.68 -11.86
CA ALA A 69 -15.84 9.23 -12.60
C ALA A 69 -17.16 9.38 -11.83
N ARG A 70 -17.26 8.81 -10.62
CA ARG A 70 -18.49 8.79 -9.79
C ARG A 70 -19.74 8.29 -10.53
N THR A 71 -19.57 7.24 -11.32
CA THR A 71 -20.63 6.57 -12.11
C THR A 71 -20.97 5.21 -11.53
N ALA A 72 -22.11 4.62 -11.92
CA ALA A 72 -22.46 3.27 -11.54
C ALA A 72 -21.47 2.24 -12.11
N GLU A 73 -21.00 2.45 -13.34
CA GLU A 73 -20.02 1.61 -14.01
C GLU A 73 -18.67 1.65 -13.29
N SER A 74 -18.19 2.85 -12.93
CA SER A 74 -16.93 2.98 -12.18
C SER A 74 -17.05 2.46 -10.75
N ASN A 75 -18.25 2.52 -10.13
CA ASN A 75 -18.49 1.90 -8.83
C ASN A 75 -18.41 0.38 -8.93
N ALA A 76 -19.08 -0.23 -9.91
CA ALA A 76 -19.06 -1.68 -10.12
C ALA A 76 -17.63 -2.19 -10.38
N ALA A 77 -16.84 -1.48 -11.19
CA ALA A 77 -15.44 -1.83 -11.44
C ALA A 77 -14.58 -1.75 -10.17
N MET A 78 -14.79 -0.72 -9.32
CA MET A 78 -14.14 -0.62 -8.01
C MET A 78 -14.53 -1.76 -7.08
N GLU A 79 -15.82 -2.07 -6.99
CA GLU A 79 -16.33 -3.19 -6.17
C GLU A 79 -15.76 -4.54 -6.61
N GLU A 80 -15.61 -4.76 -7.92
CA GLU A 80 -14.97 -5.96 -8.46
C GLU A 80 -13.50 -6.09 -8.02
N GLN A 81 -12.73 -5.00 -8.09
CA GLN A 81 -11.34 -5.00 -7.64
C GLN A 81 -11.22 -5.22 -6.12
N LEU A 82 -12.06 -4.56 -5.32
CA LEU A 82 -12.08 -4.76 -3.87
C LEU A 82 -12.50 -6.18 -3.49
N LYS A 83 -13.47 -6.76 -4.21
CA LYS A 83 -13.86 -8.16 -4.02
C LYS A 83 -12.70 -9.10 -4.30
N PHE A 84 -11.97 -8.91 -5.41
CA PHE A 84 -10.76 -9.69 -5.69
C PHE A 84 -9.73 -9.55 -4.57
N LEU A 85 -9.45 -8.31 -4.15
CA LEU A 85 -8.52 -8.02 -3.05
C LEU A 85 -8.92 -8.79 -1.80
N PHE A 86 -10.16 -8.65 -1.33
CA PHE A 86 -10.63 -9.32 -0.12
C PHE A 86 -10.61 -10.84 -0.26
N GLU A 87 -11.06 -11.40 -1.38
CA GLU A 87 -11.07 -12.86 -1.55
C GLU A 87 -9.69 -13.51 -1.59
N LYS A 88 -8.68 -12.80 -2.13
CA LYS A 88 -7.33 -13.34 -2.33
C LYS A 88 -6.38 -12.95 -1.21
N HIS A 89 -6.31 -11.67 -0.88
CA HIS A 89 -5.33 -11.17 0.08
C HIS A 89 -5.69 -11.50 1.53
N GLU A 90 -6.98 -11.66 1.84
CA GLU A 90 -7.40 -12.20 3.14
C GLU A 90 -6.82 -13.60 3.37
N LYS A 91 -6.82 -14.46 2.34
CA LYS A 91 -6.26 -15.82 2.43
C LYS A 91 -4.74 -15.80 2.55
N ILE A 92 -4.08 -14.87 1.85
CA ILE A 92 -2.62 -14.69 1.94
C ILE A 92 -2.23 -14.28 3.37
N LEU A 93 -2.92 -13.30 3.95
CA LEU A 93 -2.66 -12.85 5.33
C LEU A 93 -3.02 -13.93 6.36
N ALA A 94 -4.13 -14.65 6.16
CA ALA A 94 -4.52 -15.76 7.03
C ALA A 94 -3.48 -16.89 7.06
N ALA A 95 -2.74 -17.10 5.95
CA ALA A 95 -1.72 -18.14 5.85
C ALA A 95 -0.43 -17.82 6.61
N ASN A 96 -0.19 -16.56 6.98
CA ASN A 96 0.98 -16.15 7.74
C ASN A 96 0.59 -15.83 9.21
N PRO A 97 1.04 -16.62 10.20
CA PRO A 97 0.68 -16.42 11.60
C PRO A 97 1.03 -15.05 12.19
N SER A 98 1.97 -14.32 11.59
CA SER A 98 2.33 -12.97 12.03
C SER A 98 1.28 -11.91 11.69
N GLY A 99 0.38 -12.19 10.75
CA GLY A 99 -0.57 -11.21 10.21
C GLY A 99 0.04 -10.22 9.21
N HIS A 100 1.28 -10.47 8.74
CA HIS A 100 1.92 -9.70 7.67
C HIS A 100 1.99 -10.50 6.36
N TYR A 101 2.16 -9.83 5.22
CA TYR A 101 2.32 -10.53 3.93
C TYR A 101 3.56 -11.44 3.86
N HIS A 102 4.61 -11.15 4.64
CA HIS A 102 5.81 -11.96 4.68
C HIS A 102 6.57 -11.85 6.00
N GLY A 103 7.10 -12.99 6.47
CA GLY A 103 7.88 -13.04 7.70
C GLY A 103 7.07 -12.58 8.90
N ASN A 104 7.71 -11.87 9.83
CA ASN A 104 7.14 -11.41 11.09
C ASN A 104 7.19 -9.87 11.26
N SER A 105 7.42 -9.14 10.17
CA SER A 105 7.64 -7.69 10.17
C SER A 105 6.89 -7.05 9.01
N ILE A 106 6.69 -5.72 9.09
CA ILE A 106 6.06 -4.93 8.04
C ILE A 106 6.88 -5.02 6.75
N THR A 107 6.20 -5.30 5.64
CA THR A 107 6.75 -5.36 4.29
C THR A 107 6.03 -4.41 3.34
N TYR A 108 6.54 -4.26 2.12
CA TYR A 108 6.00 -3.35 1.11
C TYR A 108 4.49 -3.54 0.85
N PRO A 109 3.95 -4.74 0.58
CA PRO A 109 2.51 -4.91 0.38
C PRO A 109 1.67 -4.58 1.63
N ASP A 110 2.21 -4.73 2.85
CA ASP A 110 1.51 -4.29 4.07
C ASP A 110 1.29 -2.77 4.04
N VAL A 111 2.31 -2.01 3.63
CA VAL A 111 2.25 -0.55 3.48
C VAL A 111 1.25 -0.15 2.40
N VAL A 112 1.28 -0.80 1.23
CA VAL A 112 0.36 -0.48 0.12
C VAL A 112 -1.10 -0.75 0.49
N LEU A 113 -1.38 -1.87 1.18
CA LEU A 113 -2.73 -2.18 1.66
C LEU A 113 -3.21 -1.14 2.68
N TYR A 114 -2.34 -0.76 3.61
CA TYR A 114 -2.67 0.22 4.63
C TYR A 114 -2.90 1.62 4.04
N THR A 115 -2.16 2.00 2.99
CA THR A 115 -2.41 3.23 2.23
C THR A 115 -3.79 3.22 1.57
N LEU A 116 -4.21 2.10 0.97
CA LEU A 116 -5.56 1.96 0.42
C LEU A 116 -6.64 2.10 1.51
N TYR A 117 -6.48 1.42 2.64
CA TYR A 117 -7.42 1.56 3.76
C TYR A 117 -7.51 3.02 4.26
N ASN A 118 -6.38 3.69 4.45
CA ASN A 118 -6.36 5.08 4.88
C ASN A 118 -7.04 6.00 3.86
N GLN A 119 -6.84 5.76 2.56
CA GLN A 119 -7.53 6.50 1.52
C GLN A 119 -9.06 6.29 1.57
N ALA A 120 -9.51 5.06 1.84
CA ALA A 120 -10.93 4.79 2.06
C ALA A 120 -11.45 5.53 3.29
N LYS A 121 -10.70 5.51 4.40
CA LYS A 121 -11.04 6.21 5.65
C LYS A 121 -11.18 7.71 5.48
N VAL A 122 -10.21 8.39 4.87
CA VAL A 122 -10.29 9.85 4.63
C VAL A 122 -11.44 10.23 3.67
N SER A 123 -11.89 9.28 2.85
CA SER A 123 -13.01 9.47 1.93
C SER A 123 -14.37 9.06 2.54
N ASN A 124 -14.44 8.79 3.85
CA ASN A 124 -15.61 8.27 4.56
C ASN A 124 -16.14 6.91 4.04
N ASN A 125 -15.26 6.10 3.44
CA ASN A 125 -15.56 4.78 2.89
C ASN A 125 -14.87 3.65 3.67
N ALA A 126 -14.47 3.88 4.92
CA ALA A 126 -13.82 2.87 5.75
C ALA A 126 -14.66 1.60 5.91
N SER A 127 -16.00 1.70 5.85
CA SER A 127 -16.92 0.56 5.96
C SER A 127 -16.80 -0.46 4.83
N LEU A 128 -16.13 -0.12 3.72
CA LEU A 128 -15.77 -1.08 2.68
C LEU A 128 -14.83 -2.16 3.22
N PHE A 129 -14.05 -1.85 4.25
CA PHE A 129 -13.18 -2.78 4.96
C PHE A 129 -13.85 -3.16 6.27
N ASN A 130 -14.25 -4.43 6.42
CA ASN A 130 -15.02 -4.87 7.57
C ASN A 130 -14.54 -6.22 8.11
N GLU A 131 -14.68 -6.41 9.41
CA GLU A 131 -14.20 -7.64 10.09
C GLU A 131 -14.97 -8.90 9.67
N SER A 132 -16.20 -8.78 9.17
CA SER A 132 -16.97 -9.94 8.70
C SER A 132 -16.44 -10.54 7.40
N GLU A 133 -15.93 -9.72 6.49
CA GLU A 133 -15.47 -10.16 5.17
C GLU A 133 -13.94 -10.28 5.10
N CYS A 134 -13.20 -9.40 5.77
CA CYS A 134 -11.75 -9.35 5.69
C CYS A 134 -11.07 -9.22 7.08
N PRO A 135 -11.28 -10.17 8.01
CA PRO A 135 -10.80 -10.05 9.39
C PRO A 135 -9.27 -9.98 9.51
N ASN A 136 -8.49 -10.70 8.68
CA ASN A 136 -7.03 -10.66 8.75
C ASN A 136 -6.46 -9.39 8.11
N ILE A 137 -7.10 -8.86 7.06
CA ILE A 137 -6.83 -7.49 6.58
C ILE A 137 -7.06 -6.47 7.70
N MET A 138 -8.18 -6.58 8.42
CA MET A 138 -8.48 -5.65 9.53
C MET A 138 -7.50 -5.79 10.71
N LYS A 139 -7.00 -6.99 11.00
CA LYS A 139 -5.93 -7.19 11.98
C LYS A 139 -4.64 -6.49 11.57
N LEU A 140 -4.25 -6.59 10.30
CA LEU A 140 -3.09 -5.87 9.77
C LEU A 140 -3.30 -4.36 9.88
N VAL A 141 -4.46 -3.83 9.50
CA VAL A 141 -4.80 -2.41 9.66
C VAL A 141 -4.66 -1.97 11.12
N THR A 142 -5.19 -2.76 12.05
CA THR A 142 -5.12 -2.46 13.50
C THR A 142 -3.69 -2.46 14.02
N SER A 143 -2.84 -3.38 13.56
CA SER A 143 -1.43 -3.41 13.96
C SER A 143 -0.66 -2.23 13.39
N MET A 144 -0.99 -1.78 12.17
CA MET A 144 -0.40 -0.60 11.52
C MET A 144 -0.84 0.70 12.20
N ASP A 145 -2.13 0.83 12.57
CA ASP A 145 -2.67 1.96 13.34
C ASP A 145 -2.00 2.08 14.72
N SER A 146 -1.65 0.95 15.34
CA SER A 146 -1.00 0.90 16.67
C SER A 146 0.51 1.19 16.61
N ASN A 147 1.10 1.33 15.41
CA ASN A 147 2.53 1.56 15.26
C ASN A 147 2.87 3.05 15.41
N GLU A 148 3.60 3.40 16.48
CA GLU A 148 3.95 4.78 16.80
C GLU A 148 4.71 5.51 15.68
N LYS A 149 5.58 4.81 14.92
CA LYS A 149 6.33 5.42 13.82
C LYS A 149 5.42 5.77 12.65
N ILE A 150 4.44 4.91 12.36
CA ILE A 150 3.44 5.14 11.32
C ILE A 150 2.52 6.30 11.74
N ALA A 151 1.99 6.26 12.95
CA ALA A 151 1.14 7.32 13.49
C ALA A 151 1.84 8.69 13.45
N LYS A 152 3.12 8.74 13.86
CA LYS A 152 3.94 9.96 13.76
C LYS A 152 4.16 10.41 12.32
N GLY A 153 4.41 9.48 11.40
CA GLY A 153 4.57 9.76 9.97
C GLY A 153 3.32 10.41 9.38
N ILE A 154 2.13 9.86 9.65
CA ILE A 154 0.84 10.39 9.19
C ILE A 154 0.60 11.79 9.77
N ALA A 155 0.84 11.99 11.08
CA ALA A 155 0.65 13.29 11.73
C ALA A 155 1.59 14.39 11.21
N THR A 156 2.69 14.03 10.54
CA THR A 156 3.65 15.01 9.99
C THR A 156 3.21 15.54 8.62
N VAL A 157 2.29 14.86 7.93
CA VAL A 157 1.83 15.21 6.58
C VAL A 157 0.38 15.70 6.52
N ALA A 158 -0.35 15.63 7.63
CA ALA A 158 -1.71 16.14 7.80
C ALA A 158 -1.70 17.62 8.24
#